data_AF-A0A251Q9Q0-F1
#
_entry.id   AF-A0A251Q9Q0-F1
#
_cell.length_a   1.000
_cell.length_b   1.000
_cell.length_c   1.000
_cell.angle_alpha   90.00
_cell.angle_beta   90.00
_cell.angle_gamma   90.00
#
_symmetry.space_group_name_H-M   'P 1'
#
loop_
_entity.id
_entity.type
_entity.pdbx_description
1 polymer ?
#
loop_
_entity_poly.entity_id
_entity_poly.type
_entity_poly.pdbx_seq_one_letter_code
_entity_poly.pdbx_strand_id
1 'polypeptide(L)'
;MLAPIFSPSFLILLLSSILGEDSFRRCILSVPIWRSSVENQNLRDQSLYLNTILGFKICSKDDPKKTEHLLSLDGAKERLHLFKADLIQEGSFDTVVDGCEGVFHTASPVQFSATDPQAEIVDPAVNGTLNVLKSCVKFSTVKRVVLTSSMASVMLSGKPLTSDVVIDETCYSDQVVCENHKQWYMLSKTLAEKAAWEYAKGNGIDLVIMNPGFVIGPLLQPTLNLSVELIQNLISGTQTTPVSNYRFIDVRDVASAHIQAFEVPSAAGRYCLVGHVASVSKTLKILRQLYPTLLSEKCEVGAPPEPTYQVSVEKAKGLGITFLPLEVSLRDTVESLKEKGFLKI
;
A
#
# COMPACT_ATOMS: atom_id res chain seq x y z
N MET A 1 -18.05 -8.22 -30.46
CA MET A 1 -16.72 -7.57 -30.56
C MET A 1 -16.55 -6.71 -29.32
N LEU A 2 -16.02 -7.27 -28.24
CA LEU A 2 -15.71 -6.55 -27.01
C LEU A 2 -14.19 -6.48 -26.93
N ALA A 3 -13.67 -5.25 -26.86
CA ALA A 3 -12.24 -4.97 -26.88
C ALA A 3 -11.54 -5.53 -25.62
N PRO A 4 -10.32 -6.07 -25.74
CA PRO A 4 -9.55 -6.54 -24.60
C PRO A 4 -9.03 -5.35 -23.80
N ILE A 5 -9.49 -5.19 -22.56
CA ILE A 5 -8.92 -4.25 -21.58
C ILE A 5 -7.73 -4.96 -20.91
N PHE A 6 -6.60 -5.05 -21.61
CA PHE A 6 -5.36 -5.61 -21.07
C PHE A 6 -4.20 -4.64 -21.27
N SER A 7 -3.64 -4.12 -20.18
CA SER A 7 -2.20 -3.80 -20.05
C SER A 7 -1.87 -3.38 -18.59
N PRO A 8 -1.11 -4.18 -17.83
CA PRO A 8 -0.62 -3.80 -16.51
C PRO A 8 0.75 -3.10 -16.67
N SER A 9 0.82 -1.76 -16.69
CA SER A 9 2.08 -1.03 -17.01
C SER A 9 2.62 -0.18 -15.84
N PHE A 10 3.79 -0.51 -15.17
CA PHE A 10 4.38 0.01 -13.88
C PHE A 10 5.80 0.71 -13.88
N LEU A 11 6.16 1.65 -12.93
CA LEU A 11 7.52 2.32 -12.74
C LEU A 11 7.97 2.61 -11.27
N ILE A 12 9.19 3.18 -11.19
CA ILE A 12 10.14 3.39 -10.09
C ILE A 12 10.62 4.86 -9.93
N LEU A 13 10.92 5.31 -8.70
CA LEU A 13 11.51 6.59 -8.32
C LEU A 13 12.84 6.53 -7.54
N LEU A 14 13.61 7.62 -7.61
CA LEU A 14 14.90 7.87 -6.95
C LEU A 14 14.84 9.26 -6.27
N LEU A 15 15.28 9.35 -5.01
CA LEU A 15 15.38 10.57 -4.20
C LEU A 15 16.83 10.80 -3.77
N SER A 16 17.28 12.06 -3.83
CA SER A 16 18.47 12.53 -3.11
C SER A 16 18.06 13.57 -2.07
N SER A 17 18.58 13.43 -0.84
CA SER A 17 18.50 14.48 0.17
C SER A 17 19.72 15.40 0.06
N ILE A 18 19.50 16.71 -0.01
CA ILE A 18 20.55 17.72 0.13
C ILE A 18 20.27 18.45 1.45
N LEU A 19 20.75 17.90 2.56
CA LEU A 19 20.87 18.62 3.83
C LEU A 19 22.20 18.23 4.48
N GLY A 20 23.17 19.15 4.44
CA GLY A 20 24.50 18.96 5.06
C GLY A 20 25.43 18.04 4.29
N GLU A 21 26.71 18.00 4.69
CA GLU A 21 27.83 17.35 3.96
C GLU A 21 27.68 15.83 3.73
N ASP A 22 26.64 15.18 4.24
CA ASP A 22 26.33 13.75 4.03
C ASP A 22 25.00 13.56 3.29
N SER A 23 25.04 13.50 1.95
CA SER A 23 23.85 13.29 1.11
C SER A 23 23.46 11.80 0.98
N PHE A 24 22.28 11.41 1.48
CA PHE A 24 21.74 10.05 1.34
C PHE A 24 20.81 9.93 0.12
N ARG A 25 20.93 8.82 -0.65
CA ARG A 25 20.04 8.50 -1.77
C ARG A 25 19.10 7.34 -1.45
N ARG A 26 17.81 7.48 -1.78
CA ARG A 26 16.77 6.47 -1.53
C ARG A 26 16.02 6.17 -2.83
N CYS A 27 15.71 4.91 -3.09
CA CYS A 27 14.93 4.48 -4.23
C CYS A 27 13.58 3.94 -3.76
N ILE A 28 12.50 4.30 -4.44
CA ILE A 28 11.14 3.86 -4.12
C ILE A 28 10.47 3.34 -5.38
N LEU A 29 10.11 2.08 -5.37
CA LEU A 29 9.62 1.33 -6.52
C LEU A 29 8.09 1.28 -6.47
N SER A 30 7.39 2.34 -6.94
CA SER A 30 5.93 2.58 -6.79
C SER A 30 5.52 2.91 -5.35
N VAL A 31 4.46 3.71 -5.14
CA VAL A 31 3.59 3.82 -3.93
C VAL A 31 2.29 4.53 -4.37
N PRO A 32 1.11 4.25 -3.78
CA PRO A 32 -0.02 5.18 -3.80
C PRO A 32 0.21 6.23 -2.69
N ILE A 33 0.57 7.47 -3.04
CA ILE A 33 0.66 8.55 -2.04
C ILE A 33 -0.40 9.57 -2.30
N TRP A 34 -0.91 10.12 -1.20
CA TRP A 34 -1.98 11.07 -1.18
C TRP A 34 -1.71 12.26 -0.24
N ARG A 35 -2.36 13.42 -0.47
CA ARG A 35 -2.03 14.74 0.11
C ARG A 35 -2.23 14.79 1.63
N SER A 36 -1.23 15.27 2.39
CA SER A 36 -1.40 15.71 3.77
C SER A 36 -1.77 17.19 3.79
N SER A 37 -2.99 17.54 4.21
CA SER A 37 -3.33 18.89 4.67
C SER A 37 -3.56 18.83 6.18
N VAL A 38 -2.48 18.80 6.97
CA VAL A 38 -2.59 19.00 8.42
C VAL A 38 -1.86 20.29 8.76
N GLU A 39 -2.62 21.37 8.81
CA GLU A 39 -2.17 22.74 9.14
C GLU A 39 -1.92 22.94 10.65
N ASN A 40 -1.92 21.87 11.47
CA ASN A 40 -2.00 22.00 12.93
C ASN A 40 -1.20 20.99 13.78
N GLN A 41 -0.15 20.37 13.24
CA GLN A 41 0.84 19.68 14.08
C GLN A 41 2.25 20.15 13.74
N ASN A 42 2.96 20.62 14.78
CA ASN A 42 4.32 21.14 14.85
C ASN A 42 5.13 21.19 13.54
N LEU A 43 5.49 22.42 13.14
CA LEU A 43 6.32 22.80 11.98
C LEU A 43 7.66 22.05 11.84
N ARG A 44 8.12 21.32 12.87
CA ARG A 44 9.32 20.47 12.79
C ARG A 44 9.08 19.12 12.13
N ASP A 45 7.90 18.51 12.30
CA ASP A 45 7.58 17.21 11.69
C ASP A 45 7.34 17.33 10.19
N GLN A 46 6.66 18.40 9.74
CA GLN A 46 6.44 18.64 8.31
C GLN A 46 7.74 18.72 7.50
N SER A 47 8.84 19.19 8.10
CA SER A 47 10.15 19.23 7.45
C SER A 47 10.71 17.82 7.15
N LEU A 48 10.46 16.82 8.00
CA LEU A 48 10.84 15.43 7.72
C LEU A 48 9.93 14.79 6.66
N TYR A 49 8.63 15.12 6.66
CA TYR A 49 7.67 14.65 5.66
C TYR A 49 7.93 15.26 4.26
N LEU A 50 8.49 16.46 4.17
CA LEU A 50 8.80 17.16 2.90
C LEU A 50 10.24 16.92 2.39
N ASN A 51 11.15 16.45 3.24
CA ASN A 51 12.53 16.13 2.84
C ASN A 51 12.70 14.75 2.19
N THR A 52 11.64 13.93 2.18
CA THR A 52 11.64 12.59 1.54
C THR A 52 10.44 12.49 0.60
N ILE A 53 10.58 12.92 -0.65
CA ILE A 53 9.47 12.93 -1.63
C ILE A 53 9.30 11.56 -2.30
N LEU A 54 8.35 10.78 -1.80
CA LEU A 54 8.20 9.39 -2.17
C LEU A 54 7.51 9.11 -3.54
N GLY A 55 8.16 8.29 -4.38
CA GLY A 55 7.68 7.01 -4.98
C GLY A 55 6.46 6.82 -5.92
N PHE A 56 6.62 6.66 -7.26
CA PHE A 56 5.54 6.39 -8.25
C PHE A 56 6.00 5.70 -9.54
N LYS A 57 5.02 5.40 -10.42
CA LYS A 57 4.99 4.50 -11.59
C LYS A 57 4.54 5.20 -12.89
N ILE A 58 5.31 5.08 -13.98
CA ILE A 58 5.00 5.52 -15.34
C ILE A 58 5.70 4.68 -16.45
N CYS A 59 4.98 3.80 -17.14
CA CYS A 59 5.52 3.15 -18.35
C CYS A 59 5.80 4.11 -19.52
N SER A 60 5.34 5.35 -19.40
CA SER A 60 5.62 6.45 -20.30
C SER A 60 5.89 7.67 -19.44
N LYS A 61 7.16 8.05 -19.20
CA LYS A 61 7.48 9.28 -18.44
C LYS A 61 6.72 10.53 -18.95
N ASP A 62 6.19 10.41 -20.15
CA ASP A 62 5.47 11.39 -20.93
C ASP A 62 3.93 11.33 -20.76
N ASP A 63 3.36 10.45 -19.90
CA ASP A 63 1.90 10.41 -19.61
C ASP A 63 1.55 11.32 -18.43
N PRO A 64 1.04 12.55 -18.66
CA PRO A 64 0.87 13.55 -17.61
C PRO A 64 -0.14 13.10 -16.54
N LYS A 65 -1.13 12.27 -16.90
CA LYS A 65 -2.13 11.75 -15.94
C LYS A 65 -1.47 10.94 -14.83
N LYS A 66 -0.31 10.34 -15.12
CA LYS A 66 0.47 9.52 -14.19
C LYS A 66 1.63 10.26 -13.55
N THR A 67 2.07 11.40 -14.08
CA THR A 67 3.28 12.11 -13.62
C THR A 67 3.00 13.46 -12.97
N GLU A 68 1.96 14.17 -13.39
CA GLU A 68 1.75 15.58 -13.06
C GLU A 68 1.48 15.79 -11.56
N HIS A 69 0.69 14.90 -10.96
CA HIS A 69 0.41 14.91 -9.52
C HIS A 69 1.67 14.67 -8.65
N LEU A 70 2.80 14.30 -9.26
CA LEU A 70 4.09 14.06 -8.61
C LEU A 70 5.02 15.22 -8.80
N LEU A 71 5.11 15.69 -10.04
CA LEU A 71 5.90 16.84 -10.42
C LEU A 71 5.38 18.13 -9.76
N SER A 72 4.13 18.11 -9.30
CA SER A 72 3.50 19.19 -8.52
C SER A 72 3.73 19.11 -7.02
N LEU A 73 4.38 18.05 -6.50
CA LEU A 73 4.74 17.99 -5.09
C LEU A 73 5.84 18.99 -4.75
N ASP A 74 5.76 19.56 -3.54
CA ASP A 74 6.76 20.51 -3.05
C ASP A 74 8.14 19.85 -2.98
N GLY A 75 9.12 20.45 -3.65
CA GLY A 75 10.49 19.94 -3.75
C GLY A 75 10.74 18.90 -4.85
N ALA A 76 9.71 18.55 -5.64
CA ALA A 76 9.84 17.57 -6.70
C ALA A 76 10.82 18.03 -7.79
N LYS A 77 10.80 19.31 -8.15
CA LYS A 77 11.67 19.87 -9.20
C LYS A 77 13.16 19.65 -8.90
N GLU A 78 13.53 19.68 -7.62
CA GLU A 78 14.90 19.59 -7.16
C GLU A 78 15.34 18.16 -6.85
N ARG A 79 14.43 17.30 -6.36
CA ARG A 79 14.79 16.00 -5.76
C ARG A 79 14.15 14.79 -6.42
N LEU A 80 13.13 14.98 -7.26
CA LEU A 80 12.38 13.88 -7.88
C LEU A 80 12.98 13.51 -9.23
N HIS A 81 13.42 12.26 -9.36
CA HIS A 81 13.90 11.74 -10.63
C HIS A 81 13.06 10.54 -11.09
N LEU A 82 12.40 10.69 -12.24
CA LEU A 82 11.56 9.66 -12.85
C LEU A 82 12.39 8.73 -13.75
N PHE A 83 12.28 7.41 -13.56
CA PHE A 83 13.03 6.39 -14.32
C PHE A 83 12.12 5.33 -14.93
N LYS A 84 12.26 5.07 -16.23
CA LYS A 84 11.47 4.01 -16.87
C LYS A 84 12.05 2.66 -16.45
N ALA A 85 11.18 1.78 -15.99
CA ALA A 85 11.51 0.41 -15.66
C ALA A 85 10.24 -0.44 -15.73
N ASP A 86 10.41 -1.75 -15.73
CA ASP A 86 9.31 -2.70 -15.85
C ASP A 86 9.52 -3.84 -14.84
N LEU A 87 8.49 -4.09 -14.04
CA LEU A 87 8.51 -5.06 -12.95
C LEU A 87 8.92 -6.47 -13.42
N ILE A 88 8.51 -6.88 -14.61
CA ILE A 88 8.79 -8.22 -15.14
C ILE A 88 10.02 -8.27 -16.06
N GLN A 89 10.58 -7.11 -16.45
CA GLN A 89 11.81 -7.06 -17.24
C GLN A 89 13.04 -7.16 -16.34
N GLU A 90 13.79 -8.25 -16.46
CA GLU A 90 15.01 -8.47 -15.66
C GLU A 90 16.03 -7.33 -15.83
N GLY A 91 16.58 -6.85 -14.71
CA GLY A 91 17.59 -5.80 -14.69
C GLY A 91 17.07 -4.38 -14.93
N SER A 92 15.76 -4.20 -15.16
CA SER A 92 15.16 -2.88 -15.41
C SER A 92 15.29 -1.91 -14.22
N PHE A 93 15.57 -2.44 -13.03
CA PHE A 93 15.76 -1.70 -11.79
C PHE A 93 17.23 -1.34 -11.52
N ASP A 94 18.19 -1.96 -12.22
CA ASP A 94 19.63 -1.87 -11.91
C ASP A 94 20.12 -0.42 -11.83
N THR A 95 19.85 0.38 -12.88
CA THR A 95 20.28 1.78 -12.94
C THR A 95 19.64 2.65 -11.85
N VAL A 96 18.45 2.29 -11.38
CA VAL A 96 17.79 3.06 -10.32
C VAL A 96 18.37 2.74 -8.96
N VAL A 97 18.58 1.47 -8.66
CA VAL A 97 19.04 1.09 -7.32
C VAL A 97 20.51 1.43 -7.11
N ASP A 98 21.27 1.63 -8.19
CA ASP A 98 22.67 2.08 -8.12
C ASP A 98 22.80 3.40 -7.36
N GLY A 99 23.67 3.39 -6.35
CA GLY A 99 23.91 4.52 -5.46
C GLY A 99 22.81 4.77 -4.43
N CYS A 100 21.77 3.93 -4.33
CA CYS A 100 20.76 4.02 -3.28
C CYS A 100 21.18 3.29 -2.02
N GLU A 101 20.75 3.82 -0.88
CA GLU A 101 20.93 3.22 0.44
C GLU A 101 19.67 2.51 0.95
N GLY A 102 18.51 2.94 0.48
CA GLY A 102 17.23 2.33 0.79
C GLY A 102 16.44 2.04 -0.46
N VAL A 103 15.76 0.89 -0.51
CA VAL A 103 14.83 0.56 -1.58
C VAL A 103 13.45 0.25 -1.00
N PHE A 104 12.44 1.03 -1.36
CA PHE A 104 11.06 0.80 -0.95
C PHE A 104 10.29 0.08 -2.05
N HIS A 105 10.07 -1.22 -1.93
CA HIS A 105 9.37 -1.99 -2.95
C HIS A 105 7.84 -1.91 -2.78
N THR A 106 7.28 -0.90 -3.44
CA THR A 106 5.87 -0.54 -3.64
C THR A 106 5.02 -1.41 -4.58
N ALA A 107 5.70 -1.80 -5.65
CA ALA A 107 5.09 -2.17 -6.91
C ALA A 107 4.59 -3.61 -6.86
N SER A 108 3.29 -3.79 -7.01
CA SER A 108 2.72 -5.11 -7.12
C SER A 108 1.40 -5.04 -7.90
N PRO A 109 1.12 -6.03 -8.76
CA PRO A 109 -0.18 -6.16 -9.39
C PRO A 109 -1.28 -6.28 -8.32
N VAL A 110 -2.38 -5.54 -8.51
CA VAL A 110 -3.60 -5.68 -7.69
C VAL A 110 -4.69 -6.20 -8.61
N GLN A 111 -4.79 -7.52 -8.70
CA GLN A 111 -5.75 -8.23 -9.54
C GLN A 111 -6.30 -9.42 -8.77
N PHE A 112 -7.63 -9.59 -8.78
CA PHE A 112 -8.34 -10.63 -8.02
C PHE A 112 -8.81 -11.79 -8.90
N SER A 113 -8.99 -11.54 -10.20
CA SER A 113 -9.50 -12.50 -11.17
C SER A 113 -8.68 -12.43 -12.44
N ALA A 114 -8.43 -13.59 -13.03
CA ALA A 114 -7.72 -13.78 -14.27
C ALA A 114 -8.23 -15.06 -14.94
N THR A 115 -7.94 -15.22 -16.23
CA THR A 115 -8.24 -16.47 -16.93
C THR A 115 -7.20 -17.52 -16.52
N ASP A 116 -5.94 -17.10 -16.42
CA ASP A 116 -4.83 -17.86 -15.86
C ASP A 116 -4.26 -17.13 -14.62
N PRO A 117 -4.78 -17.42 -13.42
CA PRO A 117 -4.31 -16.77 -12.19
C PRO A 117 -2.83 -16.99 -11.88
N GLN A 118 -2.25 -18.11 -12.33
CA GLN A 118 -0.84 -18.38 -12.11
C GLN A 118 0.00 -17.39 -12.92
N ALA A 119 -0.21 -17.36 -14.23
CA ALA A 119 0.58 -16.52 -15.14
C ALA A 119 0.27 -15.02 -15.02
N GLU A 120 -0.97 -14.65 -14.70
CA GLU A 120 -1.43 -13.25 -14.70
C GLU A 120 -1.35 -12.57 -13.32
N ILE A 121 -1.37 -13.33 -12.21
CA ILE A 121 -1.43 -12.76 -10.85
C ILE A 121 -0.25 -13.24 -9.99
N VAL A 122 -0.02 -14.55 -9.89
CA VAL A 122 0.98 -15.11 -8.98
C VAL A 122 2.39 -14.89 -9.49
N ASP A 123 2.68 -15.32 -10.72
CA ASP A 123 4.02 -15.23 -11.31
C ASP A 123 4.50 -13.78 -11.42
N PRO A 124 3.69 -12.79 -11.87
CA PRO A 124 4.16 -11.41 -11.95
C PRO A 124 4.44 -10.80 -10.58
N ALA A 125 3.72 -11.20 -9.53
CA ALA A 125 3.97 -10.73 -8.17
C ALA A 125 5.28 -11.31 -7.61
N VAL A 126 5.51 -12.61 -7.76
CA VAL A 126 6.72 -13.29 -7.27
C VAL A 126 7.94 -12.84 -8.07
N ASN A 127 7.88 -12.94 -9.39
CA ASN A 127 9.00 -12.61 -10.27
C ASN A 127 9.34 -11.12 -10.21
N GLY A 128 8.33 -10.26 -10.10
CA GLY A 128 8.52 -8.83 -9.88
C GLY A 128 9.29 -8.51 -8.61
N THR A 129 8.90 -9.16 -7.51
CA THR A 129 9.56 -9.00 -6.20
C THR A 129 11.01 -9.48 -6.27
N LEU A 130 11.25 -10.64 -6.86
CA LEU A 130 12.60 -11.17 -7.02
C LEU A 130 13.47 -10.33 -7.96
N ASN A 131 12.90 -9.78 -9.03
CA ASN A 131 13.62 -8.91 -9.97
C ASN A 131 14.19 -7.68 -9.26
N VAL A 132 13.38 -7.03 -8.42
CA VAL A 132 13.82 -5.92 -7.58
C VAL A 132 14.97 -6.32 -6.65
N LEU A 133 14.82 -7.42 -5.92
CA LEU A 133 15.83 -7.85 -4.95
C LEU A 133 17.13 -8.25 -5.65
N LYS A 134 17.04 -8.89 -6.83
CA LYS A 134 18.19 -9.19 -7.70
C LYS A 134 18.94 -7.93 -8.11
N SER A 135 18.25 -6.82 -8.37
CA SER A 135 18.92 -5.55 -8.62
C SER A 135 19.58 -5.00 -7.35
N CYS A 136 18.90 -5.07 -6.19
CA CYS A 136 19.44 -4.56 -4.93
C CYS A 136 20.76 -5.24 -4.53
N VAL A 137 20.89 -6.55 -4.71
CA VAL A 137 22.12 -7.28 -4.32
C VAL A 137 23.34 -6.96 -5.18
N LYS A 138 23.14 -6.39 -6.38
CA LYS A 138 24.25 -6.00 -7.26
C LYS A 138 25.00 -4.77 -6.73
N PHE A 139 24.36 -3.95 -5.90
CA PHE A 139 24.90 -2.68 -5.44
C PHE A 139 25.03 -2.67 -3.92
N SER A 140 26.26 -2.70 -3.44
CA SER A 140 26.58 -2.70 -1.99
C SER A 140 26.15 -1.43 -1.26
N THR A 141 25.76 -0.38 -2.00
CA THR A 141 25.20 0.83 -1.42
C THR A 141 23.85 0.56 -0.75
N VAL A 142 23.07 -0.41 -1.24
CA VAL A 142 21.73 -0.70 -0.73
C VAL A 142 21.85 -1.39 0.63
N LYS A 143 21.47 -0.66 1.69
CA LYS A 143 21.57 -1.11 3.08
C LYS A 143 20.31 -1.83 3.54
N ARG A 144 19.13 -1.36 3.12
CA ARG A 144 17.84 -1.93 3.54
C ARG A 144 16.78 -1.85 2.44
N VAL A 145 15.98 -2.91 2.33
CA VAL A 145 14.79 -2.97 1.47
C VAL A 145 13.54 -2.98 2.35
N VAL A 146 12.62 -2.06 2.11
CA VAL A 146 11.29 -2.03 2.75
C VAL A 146 10.25 -2.47 1.73
N LEU A 147 9.69 -3.66 1.88
CA LEU A 147 8.73 -4.26 0.94
C LEU A 147 7.29 -4.05 1.43
N THR A 148 6.44 -3.49 0.57
CA THR A 148 4.99 -3.46 0.78
C THR A 148 4.37 -4.79 0.39
N SER A 149 4.09 -5.60 1.39
CA SER A 149 3.24 -6.77 1.26
C SER A 149 1.77 -6.38 1.49
N SER A 150 0.99 -7.18 2.23
CA SER A 150 -0.41 -6.90 2.53
C SER A 150 -0.88 -7.75 3.71
N MET A 151 -1.96 -7.34 4.38
CA MET A 151 -2.70 -8.25 5.27
C MET A 151 -3.22 -9.50 4.53
N ALA A 152 -3.27 -9.48 3.20
CA ALA A 152 -3.57 -10.65 2.38
C ALA A 152 -2.57 -11.81 2.57
N SER A 153 -1.33 -11.55 2.99
CA SER A 153 -0.34 -12.59 3.32
C SER A 153 -0.37 -13.04 4.79
N VAL A 154 -1.26 -12.47 5.60
CA VAL A 154 -1.34 -12.68 7.06
C VAL A 154 -2.64 -13.40 7.45
N MET A 155 -3.76 -12.98 6.84
CA MET A 155 -5.10 -13.19 7.40
C MET A 155 -5.75 -14.54 7.07
N LEU A 156 -5.40 -15.18 5.95
CA LEU A 156 -6.13 -16.34 5.43
C LEU A 156 -5.46 -17.66 5.86
N SER A 157 -5.43 -17.92 7.16
CA SER A 157 -4.76 -19.11 7.74
C SER A 157 -5.63 -20.39 7.75
N GLY A 158 -6.90 -20.29 7.31
CA GLY A 158 -7.89 -21.38 7.43
C GLY A 158 -8.50 -21.52 8.83
N LYS A 159 -8.03 -20.75 9.82
CA LYS A 159 -8.62 -20.70 11.15
C LYS A 159 -9.80 -19.71 11.19
N PRO A 160 -10.90 -20.02 11.91
CA PRO A 160 -11.98 -19.06 12.11
C PRO A 160 -11.48 -17.78 12.77
N LEU A 161 -11.95 -16.63 12.26
CA LEU A 161 -11.65 -15.32 12.83
C LEU A 161 -12.76 -14.93 13.81
N THR A 162 -12.60 -15.30 15.07
CA THR A 162 -13.54 -14.98 16.17
C THR A 162 -13.05 -13.77 16.98
N SER A 163 -13.87 -13.28 17.92
CA SER A 163 -13.60 -12.03 18.64
C SER A 163 -12.41 -12.07 19.61
N ASP A 164 -12.04 -13.26 20.03
CA ASP A 164 -10.88 -13.57 20.88
C ASP A 164 -9.58 -13.72 20.07
N VAL A 165 -9.65 -13.77 18.73
CA VAL A 165 -8.47 -13.89 17.88
C VAL A 165 -7.79 -12.53 17.73
N VAL A 166 -6.49 -12.51 18.05
CA VAL A 166 -5.58 -11.42 17.74
C VAL A 166 -4.65 -11.90 16.63
N ILE A 167 -4.75 -11.26 15.46
CA ILE A 167 -3.84 -11.48 14.33
C ILE A 167 -2.61 -10.61 14.53
N ASP A 168 -1.43 -11.18 14.39
CA ASP A 168 -0.16 -10.46 14.49
C ASP A 168 0.82 -10.88 13.38
N GLU A 169 2.04 -10.39 13.48
CA GLU A 169 3.10 -10.62 12.50
C GLU A 169 3.64 -12.06 12.47
N THR A 170 3.20 -12.93 13.39
CA THR A 170 3.52 -14.36 13.37
C THR A 170 2.57 -15.15 12.46
N CYS A 171 1.42 -14.57 12.11
CA CYS A 171 0.40 -15.21 11.29
C CYS A 171 0.73 -15.14 9.80
N TYR A 172 0.50 -16.24 9.09
CA TYR A 172 0.61 -16.28 7.62
C TYR A 172 -0.68 -16.82 7.02
N SER A 173 -1.03 -16.30 5.85
CA SER A 173 -2.01 -16.93 5.00
C SER A 173 -1.50 -18.29 4.52
N ASP A 174 -2.38 -19.27 4.50
CA ASP A 174 -2.06 -20.63 4.08
C ASP A 174 -2.26 -20.78 2.57
N GLN A 175 -1.23 -21.26 1.88
CA GLN A 175 -1.23 -21.41 0.43
C GLN A 175 -2.36 -22.35 -0.05
N VAL A 176 -2.54 -23.49 0.62
CA VAL A 176 -3.54 -24.50 0.23
C VAL A 176 -4.95 -23.94 0.44
N VAL A 177 -5.17 -23.20 1.52
CA VAL A 177 -6.44 -22.50 1.77
C VAL A 177 -6.69 -21.45 0.68
N CYS A 178 -5.67 -20.66 0.31
CA CYS A 178 -5.81 -19.66 -0.75
C CYS A 178 -6.20 -20.30 -2.08
N GLU A 179 -5.52 -21.38 -2.49
CA GLU A 179 -5.79 -22.11 -3.73
C GLU A 179 -7.20 -22.72 -3.73
N ASN A 180 -7.57 -23.43 -2.67
CA ASN A 180 -8.87 -24.09 -2.54
C ASN A 180 -10.05 -23.11 -2.63
N HIS A 181 -9.88 -21.90 -2.07
CA HIS A 181 -10.90 -20.85 -2.10
C HIS A 181 -10.73 -19.88 -3.29
N LYS A 182 -9.81 -20.18 -4.22
CA LYS A 182 -9.50 -19.35 -5.40
C LYS A 182 -9.16 -17.90 -5.03
N GLN A 183 -8.51 -17.69 -3.89
CA GLN A 183 -8.06 -16.39 -3.38
C GLN A 183 -6.69 -16.03 -3.97
N TRP A 184 -6.64 -15.87 -5.30
CA TRP A 184 -5.39 -15.73 -6.06
C TRP A 184 -4.55 -14.51 -5.67
N TYR A 185 -5.19 -13.40 -5.31
CA TYR A 185 -4.49 -12.22 -4.81
C TYR A 185 -3.82 -12.48 -3.44
N MET A 186 -4.49 -13.22 -2.56
CA MET A 186 -3.90 -13.58 -1.27
C MET A 186 -2.75 -14.56 -1.45
N LEU A 187 -2.92 -15.54 -2.35
CA LEU A 187 -1.86 -16.46 -2.74
C LEU A 187 -0.63 -15.70 -3.28
N SER A 188 -0.83 -14.80 -4.24
CA SER A 188 0.27 -14.07 -4.87
C SER A 188 1.06 -13.22 -3.87
N LYS A 189 0.36 -12.50 -2.97
CA LYS A 189 1.00 -11.73 -1.91
C LYS A 189 1.75 -12.61 -0.91
N THR A 190 1.19 -13.76 -0.55
CA THR A 190 1.82 -14.73 0.36
C THR A 190 3.11 -15.30 -0.25
N LEU A 191 3.04 -15.75 -1.50
CA LEU A 191 4.19 -16.35 -2.19
C LEU A 191 5.28 -15.32 -2.51
N ALA A 192 4.89 -14.10 -2.91
CA ALA A 192 5.86 -13.03 -3.16
C ALA A 192 6.62 -12.63 -1.88
N GLU A 193 5.93 -12.52 -0.74
CA GLU A 193 6.58 -12.23 0.55
C GLU A 193 7.49 -13.37 1.00
N LYS A 194 7.06 -14.63 0.86
CA LYS A 194 7.89 -15.80 1.19
C LYS A 194 9.15 -15.85 0.33
N ALA A 195 9.01 -15.65 -0.98
CA ALA A 195 10.14 -15.61 -1.91
C ALA A 195 11.10 -14.45 -1.59
N ALA A 196 10.56 -13.28 -1.19
CA ALA A 196 11.37 -12.15 -0.76
C ALA A 196 12.22 -12.50 0.47
N TRP A 197 11.62 -13.12 1.49
CA TRP A 197 12.33 -13.56 2.69
C TRP A 197 13.44 -14.57 2.40
N GLU A 198 13.12 -15.60 1.61
CA GLU A 198 14.08 -16.63 1.22
C GLU A 198 15.26 -16.03 0.45
N TYR A 199 14.97 -15.15 -0.52
CA TYR A 199 15.98 -14.48 -1.32
C TYR A 199 16.84 -13.52 -0.48
N ALA A 200 16.22 -12.68 0.35
CA ALA A 200 16.93 -11.73 1.20
C ALA A 200 17.87 -12.44 2.19
N LYS A 201 17.39 -13.50 2.84
CA LYS A 201 18.19 -14.32 3.74
C LYS A 201 19.38 -14.97 3.03
N GLY A 202 19.16 -15.49 1.82
CA GLY A 202 20.22 -16.12 1.02
C GLY A 202 21.30 -15.15 0.51
N ASN A 203 20.98 -13.85 0.43
CA ASN A 203 21.87 -12.84 -0.17
C ASN A 203 22.26 -11.72 0.81
N GLY A 204 21.96 -11.84 2.10
CA GLY A 204 22.36 -10.87 3.12
C GLY A 204 21.69 -9.49 3.00
N ILE A 205 20.48 -9.42 2.43
CA ILE A 205 19.70 -8.19 2.35
C ILE A 205 18.97 -7.96 3.68
N ASP A 206 19.12 -6.77 4.28
CA ASP A 206 18.25 -6.33 5.38
C ASP A 206 16.85 -6.00 4.81
N LEU A 207 15.86 -6.85 5.13
CA LEU A 207 14.51 -6.78 4.59
C LEU A 207 13.51 -6.50 5.73
N VAL A 208 12.68 -5.47 5.54
CA VAL A 208 11.53 -5.17 6.39
C VAL A 208 10.25 -5.25 5.57
N ILE A 209 9.23 -5.95 6.10
CA ILE A 209 7.94 -6.12 5.42
C ILE A 209 6.87 -5.26 6.09
N MET A 210 6.12 -4.53 5.28
CA MET A 210 4.94 -3.79 5.72
C MET A 210 3.67 -4.49 5.20
N ASN A 211 2.73 -4.84 6.08
CA ASN A 211 1.49 -5.54 5.75
C ASN A 211 0.27 -4.62 5.95
N PRO A 212 -0.02 -3.68 5.02
CA PRO A 212 -1.19 -2.82 5.11
C PRO A 212 -2.50 -3.57 4.89
N GLY A 213 -3.54 -3.12 5.59
CA GLY A 213 -4.93 -3.46 5.31
C GLY A 213 -5.52 -2.70 4.12
N PHE A 214 -6.79 -2.31 4.20
CA PHE A 214 -7.44 -1.42 3.23
C PHE A 214 -6.97 0.01 3.47
N VAL A 215 -6.16 0.51 2.53
CA VAL A 215 -5.56 1.84 2.62
C VAL A 215 -6.54 2.89 2.11
N ILE A 216 -7.02 3.72 3.02
CA ILE A 216 -7.93 4.83 2.76
C ILE A 216 -7.27 6.16 3.15
N GLY A 217 -7.95 7.27 2.93
CA GLY A 217 -7.44 8.61 3.23
C GLY A 217 -7.60 9.56 2.05
N PRO A 218 -6.97 10.75 2.11
CA PRO A 218 -7.04 11.73 1.03
C PRO A 218 -6.53 11.15 -0.29
N LEU A 219 -6.75 11.84 -1.43
CA LEU A 219 -6.27 11.42 -2.75
C LEU A 219 -5.36 12.49 -3.42
N LEU A 220 -4.09 12.17 -3.71
CA LEU A 220 -3.23 12.89 -4.68
C LEU A 220 -3.46 12.48 -6.15
N GLN A 221 -3.34 11.20 -6.54
CA GLN A 221 -3.51 10.80 -7.94
C GLN A 221 -4.95 11.00 -8.47
N PRO A 222 -5.14 11.22 -9.78
CA PRO A 222 -6.45 11.48 -10.37
C PRO A 222 -7.23 10.18 -10.69
N THR A 223 -6.90 9.06 -10.04
CA THR A 223 -7.50 7.74 -10.30
C THR A 223 -7.78 7.02 -8.99
N LEU A 224 -8.83 6.20 -8.97
CA LEU A 224 -9.16 5.38 -7.80
C LEU A 224 -8.23 4.16 -7.69
N ASN A 225 -7.87 3.82 -6.45
CA ASN A 225 -7.39 2.47 -6.13
C ASN A 225 -8.56 1.63 -5.62
N LEU A 226 -8.35 0.32 -5.52
CA LEU A 226 -9.36 -0.62 -5.04
C LEU A 226 -9.96 -0.23 -3.68
N SER A 227 -9.11 0.15 -2.71
CA SER A 227 -9.58 0.42 -1.34
C SER A 227 -10.50 1.64 -1.29
N VAL A 228 -10.21 2.70 -2.05
CA VAL A 228 -11.09 3.86 -2.15
C VAL A 228 -12.33 3.56 -3.00
N GLU A 229 -12.21 2.74 -4.05
CA GLU A 229 -13.36 2.26 -4.83
C GLU A 229 -14.34 1.46 -3.96
N LEU A 230 -13.87 0.70 -2.96
CA LEU A 230 -14.76 0.06 -1.98
C LEU A 230 -15.56 1.10 -1.19
N ILE A 231 -14.92 2.18 -0.73
CA ILE A 231 -15.62 3.28 -0.04
C ILE A 231 -16.64 3.95 -0.97
N GLN A 232 -16.27 4.22 -2.22
CA GLN A 232 -17.18 4.77 -3.22
C GLN A 232 -18.41 3.85 -3.42
N ASN A 233 -18.18 2.55 -3.57
CA ASN A 233 -19.23 1.54 -3.74
C ASN A 233 -20.14 1.41 -2.51
N LEU A 234 -19.59 1.55 -1.30
CA LEU A 234 -20.38 1.60 -0.07
C LEU A 234 -21.32 2.82 -0.06
N ILE A 235 -20.83 3.97 -0.51
CA ILE A 235 -21.60 5.22 -0.55
C ILE A 235 -22.72 5.14 -1.60
N SER A 236 -22.43 4.62 -2.80
CA SER A 236 -23.41 4.47 -3.89
C SER A 236 -24.38 3.28 -3.70
N GLY A 237 -24.11 2.39 -2.75
CA GLY A 237 -24.89 1.16 -2.55
C GLY A 237 -24.66 0.13 -3.67
N THR A 238 -23.51 0.17 -4.34
CA THR A 238 -23.11 -0.75 -5.42
C THR A 238 -22.08 -1.77 -4.96
N GLN A 239 -21.83 -1.89 -3.66
CA GLN A 239 -20.89 -2.87 -3.11
C GLN A 239 -21.37 -4.30 -3.43
N THR A 240 -20.63 -4.99 -4.28
CA THR A 240 -20.90 -6.40 -4.66
C THR A 240 -19.98 -7.40 -3.96
N THR A 241 -18.94 -6.92 -3.29
CA THR A 241 -17.93 -7.77 -2.65
C THR A 241 -18.39 -8.17 -1.24
N PRO A 242 -18.31 -9.48 -0.89
CA PRO A 242 -18.71 -9.97 0.43
C PRO A 242 -17.58 -9.73 1.44
N VAL A 243 -17.26 -8.46 1.70
CA VAL A 243 -16.34 -8.08 2.78
C VAL A 243 -17.17 -7.76 4.01
N SER A 244 -17.10 -8.59 5.04
CA SER A 244 -17.84 -8.32 6.27
C SER A 244 -17.13 -7.34 7.20
N ASN A 245 -15.80 -7.41 7.24
CA ASN A 245 -14.94 -6.57 8.08
C ASN A 245 -13.77 -5.99 7.28
N TYR A 246 -13.62 -4.67 7.34
CA TYR A 246 -12.47 -3.96 6.82
C TYR A 246 -11.40 -3.79 7.88
N ARG A 247 -10.14 -3.91 7.45
CA ARG A 247 -8.93 -3.61 8.22
C ARG A 247 -8.39 -2.28 7.72
N PHE A 248 -8.96 -1.17 8.14
CA PHE A 248 -8.58 0.15 7.63
C PHE A 248 -7.24 0.61 8.17
N ILE A 249 -6.51 1.34 7.32
CA ILE A 249 -5.38 2.17 7.72
C ILE A 249 -5.37 3.43 6.85
N ASP A 250 -4.95 4.56 7.44
CA ASP A 250 -4.73 5.78 6.68
C ASP A 250 -3.45 5.67 5.83
N VAL A 251 -3.49 6.16 4.59
CA VAL A 251 -2.32 6.23 3.73
C VAL A 251 -1.14 6.99 4.36
N ARG A 252 -1.41 8.03 5.15
CA ARG A 252 -0.37 8.84 5.81
C ARG A 252 0.37 7.99 6.85
N ASP A 253 -0.36 7.13 7.55
CA ASP A 253 0.20 6.19 8.51
C ASP A 253 1.04 5.12 7.80
N VAL A 254 0.56 4.62 6.64
CA VAL A 254 1.33 3.68 5.81
C VAL A 254 2.64 4.31 5.34
N ALA A 255 2.60 5.54 4.82
CA ALA A 255 3.79 6.23 4.34
C ALA A 255 4.79 6.48 5.48
N SER A 256 4.31 6.96 6.63
CA SER A 256 5.12 7.14 7.84
C SER A 256 5.75 5.81 8.28
N ALA A 257 4.99 4.73 8.29
CA ALA A 257 5.48 3.40 8.68
C ALA A 257 6.59 2.88 7.76
N HIS A 258 6.51 3.13 6.45
CA HIS A 258 7.59 2.77 5.55
C HIS A 258 8.85 3.59 5.86
N ILE A 259 8.73 4.92 5.98
CA ILE A 259 9.87 5.80 6.31
C ILE A 259 10.54 5.34 7.61
N GLN A 260 9.76 5.14 8.67
CA GLN A 260 10.27 4.72 9.96
C GLN A 260 10.91 3.32 9.91
N ALA A 261 10.34 2.39 9.13
CA ALA A 261 10.92 1.05 8.94
C ALA A 261 12.31 1.12 8.29
N PHE A 262 12.55 2.12 7.44
CA PHE A 262 13.86 2.36 6.88
C PHE A 262 14.80 3.07 7.87
N GLU A 263 14.33 4.13 8.52
CA GLU A 263 15.17 5.02 9.33
C GLU A 263 15.52 4.47 10.71
N VAL A 264 14.63 3.70 11.33
CA VAL A 264 14.85 3.11 12.67
C VAL A 264 15.78 1.90 12.53
N PRO A 265 17.02 1.94 13.07
CA PRO A 265 18.00 0.86 12.85
C PRO A 265 17.52 -0.50 13.37
N SER A 266 16.77 -0.51 14.48
CA SER A 266 16.22 -1.70 15.11
C SER A 266 14.95 -2.24 14.44
N ALA A 267 14.42 -1.58 13.41
CA ALA A 267 13.26 -2.08 12.68
C ALA A 267 13.61 -3.40 11.96
N ALA A 268 12.80 -4.43 12.17
CA ALA A 268 13.07 -5.76 11.62
C ALA A 268 11.80 -6.61 11.50
N GLY A 269 11.82 -7.54 10.54
CA GLY A 269 10.74 -8.50 10.33
C GLY A 269 9.53 -7.88 9.64
N ARG A 270 8.35 -8.32 10.04
CA ARG A 270 7.06 -7.89 9.47
C ARG A 270 6.39 -6.85 10.37
N TYR A 271 5.47 -6.07 9.82
CA TYR A 271 4.68 -5.07 10.55
C TYR A 271 3.23 -5.10 10.05
N CYS A 272 2.29 -5.46 10.93
CA CYS A 272 0.86 -5.32 10.66
C CYS A 272 0.48 -3.83 10.67
N LEU A 273 -0.08 -3.37 9.56
CA LEU A 273 -0.47 -1.99 9.36
C LEU A 273 -1.99 -1.89 9.22
N VAL A 274 -2.66 -1.95 10.37
CA VAL A 274 -4.11 -1.86 10.50
C VAL A 274 -4.45 -0.94 11.67
N GLY A 275 -4.93 0.28 11.38
CA GLY A 275 -5.36 1.20 12.42
C GLY A 275 -6.68 0.79 13.07
N HIS A 276 -7.61 0.25 12.27
CA HIS A 276 -8.96 -0.07 12.73
C HIS A 276 -9.52 -1.31 12.03
N VAL A 277 -10.13 -2.22 12.81
CA VAL A 277 -11.01 -3.26 12.27
C VAL A 277 -12.46 -2.78 12.43
N ALA A 278 -13.20 -2.70 11.33
CA ALA A 278 -14.57 -2.20 11.31
C ALA A 278 -15.45 -3.00 10.36
N SER A 279 -16.64 -3.40 10.84
CA SER A 279 -17.65 -4.01 9.99
C SER A 279 -18.21 -3.03 8.97
N VAL A 280 -18.84 -3.55 7.91
CA VAL A 280 -19.60 -2.72 6.95
C VAL A 280 -20.62 -1.85 7.68
N SER A 281 -21.37 -2.44 8.62
CA SER A 281 -22.39 -1.74 9.41
C SER A 281 -21.81 -0.58 10.23
N LYS A 282 -20.66 -0.78 10.89
CA LYS A 282 -19.96 0.28 11.64
C LYS A 282 -19.46 1.38 10.70
N THR A 283 -18.91 1.00 9.56
CA THR A 283 -18.40 1.93 8.55
C THR A 283 -19.51 2.80 7.97
N LEU A 284 -20.64 2.20 7.57
CA LEU A 284 -21.82 2.92 7.09
C LEU A 284 -22.39 3.86 8.16
N LYS A 285 -22.40 3.44 9.44
CA LYS A 285 -22.83 4.30 10.55
C LYS A 285 -21.96 5.55 10.67
N ILE A 286 -20.63 5.42 10.61
CA ILE A 286 -19.71 6.56 10.64
C ILE A 286 -19.95 7.47 9.43
N LEU A 287 -20.05 6.88 8.22
CA LEU A 287 -20.31 7.65 7.00
C LEU A 287 -21.64 8.42 7.07
N ARG A 288 -22.72 7.83 7.63
CA ARG A 288 -24.01 8.52 7.83
C ARG A 288 -23.90 9.68 8.82
N GLN A 289 -23.09 9.54 9.86
CA GLN A 289 -22.88 10.61 10.84
C GLN A 289 -22.09 11.78 10.24
N LEU A 290 -21.08 11.49 9.41
CA LEU A 290 -20.27 12.50 8.74
C LEU A 290 -21.01 13.15 7.56
N TYR A 291 -21.79 12.37 6.81
CA TYR A 291 -22.45 12.79 5.57
C TYR A 291 -23.89 12.25 5.47
N PRO A 292 -24.85 12.84 6.21
CA PRO A 292 -26.22 12.31 6.30
C PRO A 292 -26.95 12.17 4.96
N THR A 293 -26.64 13.02 3.98
CA THR A 293 -27.33 13.08 2.67
C THR A 293 -26.61 12.34 1.55
N LEU A 294 -25.41 11.81 1.79
CA LEU A 294 -24.56 11.27 0.72
C LEU A 294 -24.82 9.79 0.43
N LEU A 295 -25.32 9.03 1.41
CA LEU A 295 -25.51 7.59 1.26
C LEU A 295 -26.81 7.26 0.53
N SER A 296 -26.71 6.32 -0.40
CA SER A 296 -27.85 5.75 -1.11
C SER A 296 -28.83 5.06 -0.14
N GLU A 297 -30.13 5.13 -0.42
CA GLU A 297 -31.17 4.40 0.33
C GLU A 297 -30.97 2.87 0.27
N LYS A 298 -30.25 2.39 -0.75
CA LYS A 298 -29.90 0.97 -0.94
C LYS A 298 -28.83 0.45 0.04
N CYS A 299 -28.21 1.32 0.83
CA CYS A 299 -27.20 0.93 1.81
C CYS A 299 -27.88 0.28 3.04
N GLU A 300 -28.35 -0.96 2.93
CA GLU A 300 -29.00 -1.63 4.06
C GLU A 300 -28.00 -2.14 5.11
N VAL A 301 -28.31 -1.88 6.38
CA VAL A 301 -27.61 -2.45 7.53
C VAL A 301 -28.44 -3.65 8.02
N GLY A 302 -28.46 -4.72 7.22
CA GLY A 302 -29.34 -5.87 7.46
C GLY A 302 -28.71 -7.01 8.25
N ALA A 303 -27.38 -7.04 8.40
CA ALA A 303 -26.69 -8.15 9.06
C ALA A 303 -26.36 -7.83 10.53
N PRO A 304 -26.50 -8.80 11.46
CA PRO A 304 -26.03 -8.66 12.83
C PRO A 304 -24.53 -8.35 12.86
N PRO A 305 -24.01 -7.74 13.95
CA PRO A 305 -22.58 -7.50 14.09
C PRO A 305 -21.84 -8.84 13.98
N GLU A 306 -21.11 -9.04 12.88
CA GLU A 306 -20.24 -10.20 12.78
C GLU A 306 -19.14 -10.13 13.84
N PRO A 307 -18.66 -11.28 14.36
CA PRO A 307 -17.54 -11.31 15.28
C PRO A 307 -16.36 -10.56 14.66
N THR A 308 -15.91 -9.50 15.34
CA THR A 308 -14.72 -8.74 14.92
C THR A 308 -13.51 -9.35 15.58
N TYR A 309 -12.51 -9.76 14.81
CA TYR A 309 -11.17 -10.09 15.32
C TYR A 309 -10.36 -8.80 15.55
N GLN A 310 -9.23 -8.93 16.23
CA GLN A 310 -8.28 -7.85 16.42
C GLN A 310 -7.04 -8.08 15.56
N VAL A 311 -6.37 -6.99 15.19
CA VAL A 311 -5.03 -7.02 14.59
C VAL A 311 -4.10 -6.29 15.55
N SER A 312 -3.00 -6.94 15.94
CA SER A 312 -1.96 -6.33 16.76
C SER A 312 -1.35 -5.15 16.02
N VAL A 313 -1.16 -4.06 16.76
CA VAL A 313 -0.51 -2.83 16.28
C VAL A 313 0.74 -2.50 17.07
N GLU A 314 1.15 -3.38 17.99
CA GLU A 314 2.20 -3.08 18.96
C GLU A 314 3.57 -2.92 18.32
N LYS A 315 3.90 -3.73 17.29
CA LYS A 315 5.14 -3.51 16.53
C LYS A 315 5.14 -2.18 15.79
N ALA A 316 4.03 -1.83 15.14
CA ALA A 316 3.92 -0.56 14.42
C ALA A 316 4.00 0.65 15.38
N LYS A 317 3.36 0.58 16.55
CA LYS A 317 3.53 1.61 17.61
C LYS A 317 4.96 1.67 18.12
N GLY A 318 5.62 0.52 18.29
CA GLY A 318 7.04 0.45 18.66
C GLY A 318 7.98 1.08 17.63
N LEU A 319 7.52 1.23 16.38
CA LEU A 319 8.20 1.94 15.30
C LEU A 319 7.92 3.47 15.32
N GLY A 320 7.10 3.94 16.26
CA GLY A 320 6.68 5.34 16.40
C GLY A 320 5.40 5.71 15.65
N ILE A 321 4.64 4.73 15.14
CA ILE A 321 3.44 5.01 14.35
C ILE A 321 2.25 5.31 15.25
N THR A 322 1.66 6.47 15.03
CA THR A 322 0.40 6.90 15.65
C THR A 322 -0.69 6.83 14.60
N PHE A 323 -1.64 5.92 14.78
CA PHE A 323 -2.71 5.72 13.81
C PHE A 323 -3.76 6.82 13.89
N LEU A 324 -4.14 7.34 12.74
CA LEU A 324 -5.23 8.31 12.63
C LEU A 324 -6.59 7.66 12.99
N PRO A 325 -7.53 8.42 13.59
CA PRO A 325 -8.89 7.93 13.82
C PRO A 325 -9.60 7.58 12.50
N LEU A 326 -10.40 6.51 12.52
CA LEU A 326 -11.11 6.02 11.33
C LEU A 326 -12.03 7.09 10.71
N GLU A 327 -12.67 7.89 11.55
CA GLU A 327 -13.55 8.99 11.15
C GLU A 327 -12.79 10.04 10.32
N VAL A 328 -11.54 10.32 10.68
CA VAL A 328 -10.68 11.27 9.95
C VAL A 328 -10.34 10.69 8.58
N SER A 329 -9.89 9.44 8.53
CA SER A 329 -9.52 8.79 7.27
C SER A 329 -10.71 8.65 6.31
N LEU A 330 -11.89 8.28 6.83
CA LEU A 330 -13.12 8.19 6.02
C LEU A 330 -13.57 9.55 5.50
N ARG A 331 -13.56 10.59 6.35
CA ARG A 331 -13.88 11.96 5.95
C ARG A 331 -12.96 12.44 4.83
N ASP A 332 -11.65 12.32 5.03
CA ASP A 332 -10.65 12.82 4.07
C ASP A 332 -10.73 12.03 2.74
N THR A 333 -11.11 10.74 2.79
CA THR A 333 -11.40 9.93 1.59
C THR A 333 -12.60 10.48 0.83
N VAL A 334 -13.71 10.75 1.53
CA VAL A 334 -14.95 11.27 0.93
C VAL A 334 -14.74 12.65 0.34
N GLU A 335 -14.08 13.56 1.04
CA GLU A 335 -13.76 14.89 0.51
C GLU A 335 -12.89 14.79 -0.74
N SER A 336 -11.87 13.95 -0.73
CA SER A 336 -11.03 13.73 -1.92
C SER A 336 -11.79 13.11 -3.10
N LEU A 337 -12.75 12.23 -2.84
CA LEU A 337 -13.65 11.69 -3.86
C LEU A 337 -14.54 12.78 -4.48
N LYS A 338 -15.05 13.72 -3.66
CA LYS A 338 -15.83 14.87 -4.13
C LYS A 338 -14.97 15.83 -4.96
N GLU A 339 -13.82 16.23 -4.43
CA GLU A 339 -12.88 17.16 -5.09
C GLU A 339 -12.46 16.66 -6.47
N LYS A 340 -12.28 15.35 -6.63
CA LYS A 340 -11.89 14.72 -7.90
C LYS A 340 -13.06 14.30 -8.79
N GLY A 341 -14.30 14.61 -8.41
CA GLY A 341 -15.49 14.32 -9.20
C GLY A 341 -15.88 12.84 -9.29
N PHE A 342 -15.42 12.01 -8.35
CA PHE A 342 -15.76 10.59 -8.28
C PHE A 342 -17.08 10.32 -7.57
N LEU A 343 -17.62 11.28 -6.82
CA LEU A 343 -18.96 11.22 -6.25
C LEU A 343 -19.86 12.21 -6.98
N LYS A 344 -21.02 11.73 -7.42
CA LYS A 344 -22.11 12.60 -7.90
C LYS A 344 -22.83 13.12 -6.67
N ILE A 345 -22.67 14.41 -6.39
CA ILE A 345 -23.34 15.13 -5.31
C ILE A 345 -24.75 15.50 -5.75
#